data_AF-A0A357F870-F1
#
_entry.id   AF-A0A357F870-F1
#
_cell.length_a   1.000
_cell.length_b   1.000
_cell.length_c   1.000
_cell.angle_alpha   90.00
_cell.angle_beta   90.00
_cell.angle_gamma   90.00
#
_symmetry.space_group_name_H-M   'P 1'
#
loop_
_entity.id
_entity.type
_entity.pdbx_description
1 polymer ?
#
loop_
_entity_poly.entity_id
_entity_poly.type
_entity_poly.pdbx_seq_one_letter_code
_entity_poly.pdbx_strand_id
1 'polypeptide(L)' 'MRPSSLTRLLREKASELGFELVGAIPVSRSKTIDIYNAWLKKGYAGSMAYLERHAELKEDPRK' A
#
# COMPACT_ATOMS: atom_id res chain seq x y z
N MET A 1 -23.40 -5.26 -5.99
CA MET A 1 -22.66 -4.61 -7.10
C MET A 1 -21.40 -5.41 -7.43
N ARG A 2 -20.96 -5.41 -8.68
CA ARG A 2 -19.67 -6.02 -9.05
C ARG A 2 -18.50 -5.10 -8.62
N PRO A 3 -17.32 -5.62 -8.28
CA PRO A 3 -16.16 -4.79 -7.89
C PRO A 3 -15.82 -3.70 -8.91
N SER A 4 -15.91 -4.00 -10.20
CA SER A 4 -15.69 -3.02 -11.28
C SER A 4 -16.66 -1.84 -11.24
N SER A 5 -17.93 -2.08 -10.89
CA SER A 5 -18.93 -1.03 -10.74
C SER A 5 -18.62 -0.13 -9.53
N LEU A 6 -18.15 -0.71 -8.43
CA LEU A 6 -17.74 0.06 -7.25
C LEU A 6 -16.49 0.90 -7.52
N THR A 7 -15.47 0.32 -8.16
CA THR A 7 -14.26 1.05 -8.56
C THR A 7 -14.56 2.22 -9.47
N ARG A 8 -15.55 2.09 -10.37
CA ARG A 8 -16.01 3.20 -11.21
C ARG A 8 -16.61 4.33 -10.38
N LEU A 9 -17.53 4.03 -9.45
CA LEU A 9 -18.13 5.05 -8.59
C LEU A 9 -17.10 5.75 -7.69
N LEU A 10 -16.13 5.00 -7.17
CA LEU A 10 -15.02 5.58 -6.41
C LEU A 10 -14.19 6.55 -7.25
N ARG A 11 -13.96 6.24 -8.54
CA ARG A 11 -13.24 7.11 -9.45
C ARG A 11 -13.99 8.41 -9.73
N GLU A 12 -15.30 8.32 -9.96
CA GLU A 12 -16.16 9.49 -10.15
C GLU A 12 -16.12 10.40 -8.92
N LYS A 13 -16.29 9.84 -7.71
CA LYS A 13 -16.20 10.61 -6.46
C LYS A 13 -14.82 11.18 -6.18
N ALA A 14 -13.76 10.43 -6.47
CA ALA A 14 -12.40 10.95 -6.34
C ALA A 14 -12.16 12.15 -7.26
N SER A 15 -12.63 12.10 -8.51
CA SER A 15 -12.54 13.23 -9.44
C SER A 15 -13.33 14.44 -8.97
N GLU A 16 -14.56 14.26 -8.46
CA GLU A 16 -15.37 15.34 -7.90
C GLU A 16 -14.68 16.05 -6.72
N LEU A 17 -13.91 15.30 -5.91
CA LEU A 17 -13.15 15.81 -4.77
C LEU A 17 -11.79 16.43 -5.16
N GLY A 18 -11.42 16.39 -6.44
CA GLY A 18 -10.16 16.97 -6.93
C GLY A 18 -8.95 16.04 -6.86
N PHE A 19 -9.13 14.73 -6.66
CA PHE A 19 -8.03 13.77 -6.79
C PHE A 19 -7.68 13.55 -8.27
N GLU A 20 -6.41 13.74 -8.61
CA GLU A 20 -5.91 13.56 -9.99
C GLU A 20 -5.83 12.08 -10.39
N LEU A 21 -5.46 11.18 -9.46
CA LEU A 21 -5.29 9.76 -9.72
C LEU A 21 -5.92 8.89 -8.62
N VAL A 22 -6.53 7.78 -9.05
CA VAL A 22 -7.14 6.79 -8.16
C VAL A 22 -7.09 5.40 -8.79
N GLY A 23 -6.83 4.40 -7.95
CA GLY A 23 -6.79 3.00 -8.34
C GLY A 23 -7.38 2.11 -7.25
N ALA A 24 -7.78 0.91 -7.63
CA ALA A 24 -8.21 -0.14 -6.71
C ALA A 24 -7.46 -1.42 -7.07
N ILE A 25 -6.99 -2.14 -6.06
CA ILE A 25 -6.33 -3.44 -6.20
C ILE A 25 -6.93 -4.43 -5.21
N PRO A 26 -6.88 -5.74 -5.49
CA PRO A 26 -7.24 -6.75 -4.49
C PRO A 26 -6.38 -6.62 -3.23
N VAL A 27 -6.98 -6.89 -2.07
CA VAL A 27 -6.27 -6.91 -0.79
C VAL A 27 -5.42 -8.18 -0.73
N SER A 28 -4.10 -8.02 -0.71
CA SER A 28 -3.14 -9.12 -0.66
C SER A 28 -1.84 -8.70 0.01
N ARG A 29 -1.01 -9.68 0.40
CA ARG A 29 0.38 -9.44 0.79
C ARG A 29 1.07 -8.53 -0.23
N SER A 30 1.83 -7.56 0.27
CA SER A 30 2.61 -6.64 -0.54
C SER A 30 3.60 -7.41 -1.43
N LYS A 31 3.66 -7.06 -2.71
CA LYS A 31 4.56 -7.69 -3.68
C LYS A 31 6.03 -7.31 -3.45
N THR A 32 6.29 -6.23 -2.73
CA THR A 32 7.63 -5.64 -2.59
C THR A 32 8.18 -5.75 -1.16
N ILE A 33 7.44 -6.38 -0.25
CA ILE A 33 7.86 -6.49 1.15
C ILE A 33 9.20 -7.21 1.32
N ASP A 34 9.48 -8.23 0.51
CA ASP A 34 10.74 -8.99 0.63
C ASP A 34 11.95 -8.13 0.23
N ILE A 35 11.77 -7.23 -0.76
CA ILE A 35 12.78 -6.24 -1.15
C ILE A 35 13.00 -5.23 -0.02
N TYR A 36 11.91 -4.75 0.59
CA TYR A 36 11.98 -3.82 1.72
C TYR A 36 12.68 -4.43 2.93
N ASN A 37 12.36 -5.67 3.29
CA ASN A 37 13.00 -6.38 4.39
C ASN A 37 14.49 -6.65 4.13
N ALA A 38 14.85 -7.00 2.89
CA ALA A 38 16.25 -7.13 2.50
C ALA A 38 17.00 -5.80 2.59
N TRP A 39 16.36 -4.69 2.25
CA TRP A 39 16.90 -3.33 2.38
C TRP A 39 17.11 -2.95 3.85
N LEU A 40 16.15 -3.26 4.73
CA LEU A 40 16.27 -3.05 6.18
C LEU A 40 17.42 -3.86 6.77
N LYS A 41 17.53 -5.15 6.42
CA LYS A 41 18.60 -6.04 6.89
C LYS A 41 20.01 -5.54 6.54
N LYS A 42 20.16 -4.73 5.49
CA LYS A 42 21.43 -4.10 5.10
C LYS A 42 21.76 -2.83 5.90
N GLY A 43 20.91 -2.44 6.86
CA GLY A 43 21.11 -1.23 7.68
C GLY A 43 20.85 0.07 6.93
N TYR A 44 20.21 0.01 5.75
CA TYR A 44 19.98 1.20 4.92
C TYR A 44 18.93 2.16 5.51
N ALA A 45 18.22 1.74 6.56
CA ALA A 45 17.34 2.61 7.35
C ALA A 45 18.09 3.68 8.15
N GLY A 46 19.42 3.55 8.36
CA GLY A 46 20.18 4.48 9.18
C GLY A 46 19.61 4.57 10.60
N SER A 47 19.30 5.79 11.06
CA SER A 47 18.71 6.04 12.38
C SER A 47 17.18 5.90 12.43
N MET A 48 16.53 5.61 11.30
CA MET A 48 15.06 5.56 11.21
C MET A 48 14.50 4.23 11.74
N ALA A 49 14.69 3.96 13.03
CA ALA A 49 14.24 2.71 13.67
C ALA A 49 12.73 2.42 13.53
N TYR A 50 11.91 3.44 13.25
CA TYR A 50 10.48 3.24 12.99
C TYR A 50 10.20 2.42 11.71
N LEU A 51 11.13 2.41 10.74
CA LEU A 51 10.98 1.64 9.51
C LEU A 51 10.99 0.13 9.79
N GLU A 52 11.87 -0.32 10.67
CA GLU A 52 11.90 -1.72 11.13
C GLU A 52 10.70 -2.05 12.01
N ARG A 53 10.36 -1.17 12.98
CA ARG A 53 9.20 -1.39 13.86
C ARG A 53 7.89 -1.54 13.11
N HIS A 54 7.73 -0.87 11.97
CA HIS A 54 6.51 -0.91 11.16
C HIS A 54 6.60 -1.84 9.94
N ALA A 55 7.65 -2.66 9.83
CA ALA A 55 7.84 -3.54 8.67
C ALA A 55 6.68 -4.55 8.52
N GLU A 56 6.20 -5.11 9.64
CA GLU A 56 5.08 -6.06 9.62
C GLU A 56 3.78 -5.42 9.09
N LEU A 57 3.52 -4.16 9.43
CA LEU A 57 2.35 -3.41 8.93
C LEU A 57 2.39 -3.18 7.41
N LYS A 58 3.58 -3.24 6.81
CA LYS A 58 3.78 -3.11 5.36
C LYS A 58 3.68 -4.44 4.63
N GLU A 59 3.68 -5.56 5.36
CA GLU A 59 3.69 -6.90 4.75
C GLU A 59 2.32 -7.27 4.19
N ASP A 60 1.28 -7.21 5.02
CA ASP A 60 -0.04 -7.70 4.64
C ASP A 60 -1.15 -6.87 5.27
N PRO A 61 -1.92 -6.10 4.47
CA PRO A 61 -3.01 -5.26 4.98
C PRO A 61 -4.21 -6.06 5.51
N ARG A 62 -4.15 -7.40 5.51
CA ARG A 62 -5.17 -8.29 6.10
C ARG A 62 -4.92 -8.61 7.57
N LYS A 63 -3.75 -8.24 8.10
CA LYS A 63 -3.36 -8.47 9.50
C LYS A 63 -3.60 -7.22 10.35
#